data_AF-A0A833AQB1-F1
#
_entry.id   AF-A0A833AQB1-F1
#
_cell.length_a   1.000
_cell.length_b   1.000
_cell.length_c   1.000
_cell.angle_alpha   90.00
_cell.angle_beta   90.00
_cell.angle_gamma   90.00
#
_symmetry.space_group_name_H-M   'P 1'
#
loop_
_entity.id
_entity.type
_entity.pdbx_description
1 polymer ?
#
loop_
_entity_poly.entity_id
_entity_poly.type
_entity_poly.pdbx_seq_one_letter_code
_entity_poly.pdbx_strand_id
1 'polypeptide(L)' 'SVFQRIELLEKLGVEVFICGGITRPILESIRNKNIQTYAYVCGDAEAILQAFCAGKDIKALFAMPGEIKKEKG' A
#
# COMPACT_ATOMS: atom_id res chain seq x y z
N SER A 1 -1.58 16.76 -11.00
CA SER A 1 -1.06 16.90 -9.62
C SER A 1 -1.19 15.57 -8.88
N VAL A 2 -0.60 15.43 -7.69
CA VAL A 2 -0.78 14.23 -6.85
C VAL A 2 -2.25 14.03 -6.46
N PHE A 3 -2.97 15.12 -6.16
CA PHE A 3 -4.39 15.09 -5.82
C PHE A 3 -5.27 14.51 -6.94
N GLN A 4 -5.02 14.92 -8.19
CA GLN A 4 -5.75 14.36 -9.35
C GLN A 4 -5.54 12.85 -9.51
N ARG A 5 -4.36 12.32 -9.14
CA ARG A 5 -4.09 10.87 -9.17
C ARG A 5 -4.87 10.14 -8.08
N ILE A 6 -4.97 10.73 -6.88
CA ILE A 6 -5.76 10.16 -5.78
C ILE A 6 -7.25 10.13 -6.15
N GLU A 7 -7.77 11.20 -6.73
CA GLU A 7 -9.15 11.25 -7.26
C GLU A 7 -9.38 10.22 -8.37
N LEU A 8 -8.37 9.95 -9.20
CA LEU A 8 -8.46 8.93 -10.24
C LEU A 8 -8.59 7.52 -9.63
N LEU A 9 -7.87 7.22 -8.54
CA LEU A 9 -8.02 5.92 -7.84
C LEU A 9 -9.46 5.70 -7.37
N GLU A 10 -10.07 6.73 -6.78
CA GLU A 10 -11.47 6.69 -6.35
C GLU A 10 -12.43 6.52 -7.55
N LYS A 11 -12.24 7.30 -8.63
CA LYS A 11 -13.06 7.21 -9.84
C LYS A 11 -12.98 5.84 -10.53
N LEU A 12 -11.85 5.16 -10.43
CA LEU A 12 -11.65 3.82 -10.98
C LEU A 12 -12.21 2.72 -10.06
N GLY A 13 -12.73 3.06 -8.88
CA GLY A 13 -13.24 2.07 -7.93
C GLY A 13 -12.15 1.19 -7.34
N VAL A 14 -10.94 1.73 -7.14
CA VAL A 14 -9.83 0.97 -6.55
C VAL A 14 -10.13 0.64 -5.09
N GLU A 15 -10.26 -0.63 -4.77
CA GLU A 15 -10.49 -1.11 -3.41
C GLU A 15 -9.18 -1.26 -2.61
N VAL A 16 -8.10 -1.66 -3.30
CA VAL A 16 -6.80 -1.96 -2.70
C VAL A 16 -5.68 -1.23 -3.43
N PHE A 17 -4.82 -0.55 -2.68
CA PHE A 17 -3.64 0.15 -3.19
C PHE A 17 -2.37 -0.35 -2.49
N ILE A 18 -1.49 -0.99 -3.26
CA ILE A 18 -0.19 -1.50 -2.80
C ILE A 18 0.91 -0.61 -3.38
N CYS A 19 1.81 -0.09 -2.54
CA CYS A 19 2.92 0.74 -2.99
C CYS A 19 4.18 0.58 -2.13
N GLY A 20 5.33 0.94 -2.71
CA GLY A 20 6.58 1.09 -1.98
C GLY A 20 6.66 2.42 -1.25
N GLY A 21 7.48 3.34 -1.78
CA GLY A 21 7.70 4.65 -1.17
C GLY A 21 6.49 5.59 -1.29
N ILE A 22 6.00 6.06 -0.15
CA ILE A 22 4.94 7.07 -0.09
C ILE A 22 5.13 7.97 1.14
N THR A 23 4.87 9.26 0.99
CA THR A 23 4.89 10.19 2.13
C THR A 23 3.63 10.04 2.96
N ARG A 24 3.73 10.28 4.28
CA ARG A 24 2.60 10.17 5.20
C ARG A 24 1.36 11.00 4.77
N PRO A 25 1.49 12.27 4.33
CA PRO A 25 0.32 13.05 3.91
C PRO A 25 -0.43 12.44 2.72
N ILE A 26 0.28 11.84 1.76
CA ILE A 26 -0.35 11.20 0.60
C ILE A 26 -1.03 9.90 1.04
N LEU A 27 -0.38 9.11 1.89
CA LEU A 27 -0.95 7.87 2.42
C LEU A 27 -2.28 8.11 3.15
N GLU A 28 -2.32 9.10 4.03
CA GLU A 28 -3.55 9.48 4.73
C GLU A 28 -4.63 10.01 3.77
N SER A 29 -4.23 10.77 2.73
CA SER A 29 -5.17 11.24 1.71
C SER A 29 -5.83 10.09 0.94
N ILE A 30 -5.09 9.01 0.65
CA ILE A 30 -5.64 7.81 -0.01
C ILE A 30 -6.55 7.03 0.97
N ARG A 31 -6.15 6.89 2.23
CA ARG A 31 -6.96 6.22 3.27
C ARG A 31 -8.32 6.88 3.49
N ASN A 32 -8.37 8.21 3.42
CA ASN A 32 -9.63 8.97 3.52
C ASN A 32 -10.60 8.70 2.35
N LYS A 33 -10.15 8.02 1.29
CA LYS A 33 -11.00 7.58 0.16
C LYS A 33 -11.56 6.16 0.36
N ASN A 34 -11.47 5.59 1.56
CA ASN A 34 -11.85 4.21 1.88
C ASN A 34 -11.08 3.15 1.07
N ILE A 35 -9.88 3.49 0.61
CA ILE A 35 -9.00 2.58 -0.13
C ILE A 35 -8.07 1.88 0.84
N GLN A 36 -8.10 0.54 0.85
CA GLN A 36 -7.23 -0.27 1.68
C GLN A 36 -5.79 -0.16 1.19
N THR A 37 -4.89 0.27 2.07
CA THR A 37 -3.53 0.68 1.67
C THR A 37 -2.44 -0.16 2.31
N TYR A 38 -1.59 -0.73 1.45
CA TYR A 38 -0.37 -1.44 1.81
C TYR A 38 0.84 -0.64 1.32
N ALA A 39 1.29 0.28 2.17
CA ALA A 39 2.49 1.08 1.91
C ALA A 39 3.76 0.38 2.38
N TYR A 40 4.90 0.86 1.89
CA TYR A 40 6.25 0.40 2.27
C TYR A 40 6.51 -1.06 1.90
N VAL A 41 5.97 -1.48 0.75
CA VAL A 41 6.17 -2.81 0.18
C VAL A 41 7.20 -2.75 -0.95
N CYS A 42 8.22 -3.63 -0.95
CA CYS A 42 9.21 -3.72 -2.02
C CYS A 42 9.47 -5.17 -2.45
N GLY A 43 9.87 -5.34 -3.71
CA GLY A 43 10.14 -6.63 -4.30
C GLY A 43 9.57 -6.72 -5.71
N ASP A 44 9.49 -7.93 -6.23
CA ASP A 44 8.86 -8.21 -7.51
C ASP A 44 7.33 -8.04 -7.41
N ALA A 45 6.74 -7.30 -8.35
CA ALA A 45 5.32 -6.95 -8.32
C ALA A 45 4.41 -8.18 -8.47
N GLU A 46 4.80 -9.13 -9.31
CA GLU A 46 4.03 -10.36 -9.55
C GLU A 46 4.05 -11.24 -8.29
N ALA A 47 5.21 -11.38 -7.64
CA ALA A 47 5.32 -12.11 -6.38
C ALA A 47 4.48 -11.47 -5.25
N ILE A 48 4.46 -10.14 -5.16
CA ILE A 48 3.63 -9.40 -4.19
C ILE A 48 2.13 -9.65 -4.45
N LEU A 49 1.70 -9.53 -5.71
CA LEU A 49 0.31 -9.74 -6.10
C LEU A 49 -0.13 -11.19 -5.84
N GLN A 50 0.69 -12.18 -6.17
CA GLN A 50 0.41 -13.58 -5.90
C GLN A 50 0.26 -13.84 -4.40
N ALA A 51 1.16 -13.29 -3.57
CA ALA A 51 1.07 -13.43 -2.12
C ALA A 51 -0.19 -12.76 -1.54
N PHE A 52 -0.54 -11.57 -2.04
CA PHE A 52 -1.75 -10.86 -1.66
C PHE A 52 -3.01 -11.68 -2.01
N CYS A 53 -3.12 -12.16 -3.25
CA CYS A 53 -4.24 -13.00 -3.70
C CYS A 53 -4.33 -14.33 -2.93
N ALA A 54 -3.20 -14.86 -2.46
CA ALA A 54 -3.15 -16.04 -1.60
C ALA A 54 -3.48 -15.76 -0.11
N GLY A 55 -3.83 -14.52 0.25
CA GLY A 55 -4.16 -14.13 1.63
C GLY A 55 -2.96 -14.09 2.57
N LYS A 56 -1.73 -14.03 2.05
CA LYS A 56 -0.52 -13.94 2.88
C LYS A 56 -0.33 -12.52 3.41
N ASP A 57 0.34 -12.40 4.55
CA ASP A 57 0.74 -11.10 5.07
C ASP A 57 1.89 -10.50 4.24
N ILE A 58 1.53 -9.69 3.25
CA ILE A 58 2.51 -9.03 2.38
C ILE A 58 3.39 -8.02 3.10
N LYS A 59 2.97 -7.48 4.26
CA LYS A 59 3.84 -6.60 5.05
C LYS A 59 4.93 -7.40 5.76
N ALA A 60 4.63 -8.59 6.23
CA ALA A 60 5.64 -9.47 6.81
C ALA A 60 6.65 -9.95 5.75
N LEU A 61 6.19 -10.23 4.52
CA LEU A 61 7.00 -10.84 3.47
C LEU A 61 7.81 -9.84 2.63
N PHE A 62 7.29 -8.63 2.44
CA PHE A 62 7.81 -7.67 1.46
C PHE A 62 8.03 -6.27 2.06
N ALA A 63 8.12 -6.13 3.38
CA ALA A 63 8.41 -4.84 3.99
C ALA A 63 9.74 -4.24 3.48
N MET A 64 9.70 -2.93 3.18
CA MET A 64 10.92 -2.16 2.94
C MET A 64 11.83 -2.17 4.18
N PRO A 65 13.16 -2.32 3.99
CA PRO A 65 14.13 -2.15 5.06
C PRO A 65 13.95 -0.78 5.75
N GLY A 66 13.91 -0.77 7.08
CA GLY A 66 13.75 0.46 7.88
C GLY A 66 12.31 0.86 8.22
N GLU A 67 11.29 0.28 7.56
CA GLU A 67 9.87 0.51 7.85
C GLU A 67 9.23 -0.60 8.72
N ILE A 68 10.02 -1.60 9.12
CA ILE A 68 9.61 -2.63 10.08
C ILE A 68 9.41 -1.95 11.44
N LYS A 69 8.17 -1.54 11.73
CA LYS A 69 7.78 -1.18 13.09
C LYS A 69 7.83 -2.45 13.93
N LYS A 70 8.69 -2.47 14.95
CA LYS A 70 8.61 -3.45 16.03
C LYS A 70 7.18 -3.43 16.57
N GLU A 71 6.52 -4.59 16.60
CA GLU A 71 5.29 -4.75 17.38
C GLU A 71 5.56 -4.24 18.78
N LYS A 72 4.80 -3.23 19.21
CA LYS A 72 4.67 -2.96 20.65
C LYS A 72 3.60 -3.93 21.12
N GLY A 73 4.04 -4.98 21.81
CA GLY A 73 3.18 -5.83 22.63
C GLY A 73 2.50 -5.04 23.75
#